data_AF-A0A1I1LZX6-F1
#
_entry.id   AF-A0A1I1LZX6-F1
#
_cell.length_a   1.000
_cell.length_b   1.000
_cell.length_c   1.000
_cell.angle_alpha   90.00
_cell.angle_beta   90.00
_cell.angle_gamma   90.00
#
_symmetry.space_group_name_H-M   'P 1'
#
loop_
_entity.id
_entity.type
_entity.pdbx_description
1 polymer ?
#
loop_
_entity_poly.entity_id
_entity_poly.type
_entity_poly.pdbx_seq_one_letter_code
_entity_poly.pdbx_strand_id
1 'polypeptide(L)'
;MNTWLRYVNDFILLLLLSLLTEKGEIVHIVLFLLAGHICLLPIVKIGQNKKTWFVALFILQIIVCYSMALFSSISCVLLPFFFFLVYAKDNVSPFHKLLGAFLWFFCSFLLHMQFPSIWEIGLLILHTLLTLWMTSFNRNQQVMRLLSVTTIGVISFLIIPLFPYVRAGIAYAIQWIALGVGYILNPLFLTSEQNQTDHSLNTNLTQGKLEPPPGPTKEYDPFIIQCLTSLIIVIVAIYVIRKLYKRRHEFKLGRMSAYEPIIVGPEQESIQKRNRKLRPPNNAIRKEIFKLEKKLKPPFNRRRGETVEQWMERLRTEEDIYIQSNIIIEAYSTARYGEKEDSTLLQQFKTEAHTLYNYKKVVNKKK
;
A
#
# COMPACT_ATOMS: atom_id res chain seq x y z
N MET A 1 6.70 -12.62 -36.42
CA MET A 1 6.63 -11.96 -35.10
C MET A 1 6.88 -10.47 -35.33
N ASN A 2 5.99 -9.58 -34.91
CA ASN A 2 6.11 -8.16 -35.24
C ASN A 2 7.38 -7.59 -34.56
N THR A 3 8.39 -7.28 -35.36
CA THR A 3 9.70 -6.76 -34.92
C THR A 3 9.56 -5.53 -34.05
N TRP A 4 8.57 -4.68 -34.34
CA TRP A 4 8.25 -3.49 -33.54
C TRP A 4 7.87 -3.80 -32.09
N LEU A 5 7.12 -4.88 -31.82
CA LEU A 5 6.69 -5.24 -30.46
C LEU A 5 7.89 -5.59 -29.55
N ARG A 6 8.94 -6.18 -30.14
CA ARG A 6 10.19 -6.48 -29.43
C ARG A 6 10.92 -5.20 -29.01
N TYR A 7 11.02 -4.22 -29.90
CA TYR A 7 11.64 -2.92 -29.59
C TYR A 7 10.87 -2.16 -28.51
N VAL A 8 9.53 -2.18 -28.56
CA VAL A 8 8.69 -1.56 -27.54
C VAL A 8 8.88 -2.24 -26.18
N ASN A 9 8.92 -3.58 -26.14
CA ASN A 9 9.14 -4.32 -24.90
C ASN A 9 10.53 -4.08 -24.31
N ASP A 10 11.56 -3.97 -25.16
CA ASP A 10 12.94 -3.69 -24.77
C ASP A 10 13.09 -2.25 -24.25
N PHE A 11 12.38 -1.28 -24.84
CA PHE A 11 12.30 0.10 -24.31
C PHE A 11 11.64 0.15 -22.93
N ILE A 12 10.49 -0.53 -22.76
CA ILE A 12 9.77 -0.60 -21.48
C ILE A 12 10.65 -1.24 -20.40
N LEU A 13 11.39 -2.29 -20.75
CA LEU A 13 12.36 -2.91 -19.85
C LEU A 13 13.44 -1.91 -19.42
N LEU A 14 14.01 -1.16 -20.37
CA LEU A 14 15.07 -0.20 -20.07
C LEU A 14 14.58 0.96 -19.20
N LEU A 15 13.36 1.43 -19.46
CA LEU A 15 12.70 2.44 -18.64
C LEU A 15 12.48 1.92 -17.21
N LEU A 16 11.98 0.69 -17.06
CA LEU A 16 11.80 0.04 -15.76
C LEU A 16 13.12 -0.09 -15.00
N LEU A 17 14.16 -0.62 -15.64
CA LEU A 17 15.49 -0.77 -15.02
C LEU A 17 16.04 0.58 -14.60
N SER A 18 15.86 1.61 -15.40
CA SER A 18 16.36 2.96 -15.11
C SER A 18 15.67 3.59 -13.90
N LEU A 19 14.34 3.47 -13.82
CA LEU A 19 13.55 3.96 -12.69
C LEU A 19 13.82 3.19 -11.39
N LEU A 20 14.16 1.89 -11.50
CA LEU A 20 14.53 1.07 -10.34
C LEU A 20 15.93 1.39 -9.80
N THR A 21 16.81 1.92 -10.66
CA THR A 21 18.20 2.29 -10.32
C THR A 21 18.28 3.68 -9.73
N GLU A 22 17.63 4.68 -10.35
CA GLU A 22 17.69 6.07 -9.87
C GLU A 22 16.28 6.57 -9.49
N LYS A 23 16.09 6.93 -8.22
CA LYS A 23 14.81 7.43 -7.71
C LYS A 23 14.79 8.97 -7.71
N GLY A 24 13.81 9.55 -8.39
CA GLY A 24 13.49 10.99 -8.30
C GLY A 24 13.95 11.86 -9.47
N GLU A 25 14.86 11.37 -10.32
CA GLU A 25 15.45 12.15 -11.42
C GLU A 25 14.90 11.75 -12.81
N ILE A 26 13.57 11.78 -12.93
CA ILE A 26 12.86 11.31 -14.14
C ILE A 26 13.34 12.05 -15.40
N VAL A 27 13.64 13.35 -15.30
CA VAL A 27 14.09 14.17 -16.43
C VAL A 27 15.44 13.69 -16.97
N HIS A 28 16.39 13.41 -16.10
CA HIS A 28 17.72 12.91 -16.48
C HIS A 28 17.63 11.50 -17.08
N ILE A 29 16.79 10.63 -16.52
CA ILE A 29 16.51 9.30 -17.07
C ILE A 29 15.93 9.40 -18.50
N VAL A 30 14.91 10.23 -18.71
CA VAL A 30 14.29 10.40 -20.02
C VAL A 30 15.29 10.96 -21.04
N LEU A 31 16.10 11.95 -20.64
CA LEU A 31 17.14 12.52 -21.49
C LEU A 31 18.19 11.48 -21.87
N PHE A 32 18.66 10.68 -20.91
CA PHE A 32 19.61 9.59 -21.13
C PHE A 32 19.06 8.55 -22.12
N LEU A 33 17.81 8.12 -21.93
CA LEU A 33 17.15 7.18 -22.83
C LEU A 33 17.03 7.76 -24.23
N LEU A 34 16.59 8.99 -24.36
CA LEU A 34 16.39 9.64 -25.66
C LEU A 34 17.72 9.79 -26.42
N ALA A 35 18.75 10.31 -25.77
CA ALA A 35 20.09 10.43 -26.34
C ALA A 35 20.66 9.06 -26.72
N GLY A 36 20.53 8.06 -25.85
CA GLY A 36 20.97 6.69 -26.12
C GLY A 36 20.29 6.07 -27.35
N HIS A 37 18.98 6.28 -27.52
CA HIS A 37 18.24 5.77 -28.69
C HIS A 37 18.61 6.51 -29.98
N ILE A 38 18.85 7.82 -29.94
CA ILE A 38 19.35 8.58 -31.09
C ILE A 38 20.71 8.01 -31.54
N CYS A 39 21.62 7.76 -30.59
CA CYS A 39 22.93 7.17 -30.87
C CYS A 39 22.86 5.71 -31.36
N LEU A 40 21.76 4.99 -31.07
CA LEU A 40 21.54 3.62 -31.53
C LEU A 40 21.21 3.54 -33.04
N LEU A 41 20.50 4.54 -33.58
CA LEU A 41 20.07 4.58 -34.99
C LEU A 41 21.24 4.39 -36.00
N PRO A 42 22.37 5.12 -35.91
CA PRO A 42 23.50 4.91 -36.82
C PRO A 42 24.15 3.53 -36.64
N ILE A 43 24.22 3.00 -35.41
CA ILE A 43 24.84 1.70 -35.12
C ILE A 43 24.05 0.55 -35.74
N VAL A 44 22.71 0.61 -35.68
CA VAL A 44 21.85 -0.41 -36.28
C VAL A 44 22.01 -0.45 -37.81
N LYS A 45 22.24 0.72 -38.43
CA LYS A 45 22.43 0.89 -39.88
C LYS A 45 23.81 0.40 -40.35
N ILE A 46 24.82 0.45 -39.50
CA ILE A 46 26.17 -0.03 -39.80
C ILE A 46 26.21 -1.56 -39.69
N GLY A 47 26.27 -2.25 -40.83
CA GLY A 47 26.20 -3.72 -40.90
C GLY A 47 27.45 -4.44 -40.37
N GLN A 48 28.62 -3.80 -40.40
CA GLN A 48 29.91 -4.39 -39.99
C GLN A 48 30.40 -3.84 -38.64
N ASN A 49 31.06 -4.66 -37.82
CA ASN A 49 31.64 -4.26 -36.53
C ASN A 49 30.65 -3.66 -35.49
N LYS A 50 29.37 -4.06 -35.54
CA LYS A 50 28.32 -3.60 -34.60
C LYS A 50 28.74 -3.67 -33.13
N LYS A 51 29.38 -4.77 -32.72
CA LYS A 51 29.83 -4.98 -31.33
C LYS A 51 30.81 -3.90 -30.86
N THR A 52 31.75 -3.50 -31.71
CA THR A 52 32.75 -2.46 -31.39
C THR A 52 32.08 -1.11 -31.19
N TRP A 53 31.11 -0.76 -32.03
CA TRP A 53 30.33 0.48 -31.90
C TRP A 53 29.44 0.49 -30.65
N PHE A 54 28.85 -0.65 -30.28
CA PHE A 54 28.11 -0.77 -29.01
C PHE A 54 29.02 -0.60 -27.78
N VAL A 55 30.23 -1.15 -27.82
CA VAL A 55 31.22 -0.96 -26.73
C VAL A 55 31.68 0.49 -26.66
N ALA A 56 31.94 1.13 -27.81
CA ALA A 56 32.27 2.56 -27.86
C ALA A 56 31.15 3.44 -27.30
N LEU A 57 29.88 3.13 -27.65
CA LEU A 57 28.72 3.82 -27.09
C LEU A 57 28.60 3.64 -25.58
N PHE A 58 28.85 2.44 -25.06
CA PHE A 58 28.83 2.17 -23.62
C PHE A 58 29.88 3.00 -22.88
N ILE A 59 31.12 3.05 -23.37
CA ILE A 59 32.20 3.86 -22.76
C ILE A 59 31.84 5.35 -22.82
N LEU A 60 31.35 5.83 -23.96
CA LEU A 60 30.93 7.21 -24.14
C LEU A 60 29.79 7.59 -23.17
N GLN A 61 28.80 6.72 -23.00
CA GLN A 61 27.69 6.94 -22.06
C GLN A 61 28.18 7.05 -20.62
N ILE A 62 29.14 6.23 -20.19
CA ILE A 62 29.74 6.34 -18.83
C ILE A 62 30.44 7.68 -18.67
N ILE A 63 31.26 8.08 -19.65
CA ILE A 63 32.00 9.36 -19.59
C ILE A 63 31.03 10.54 -19.54
N VAL A 64 29.97 10.53 -20.33
CA VAL A 64 28.97 11.61 -20.36
C VAL A 64 28.16 11.65 -19.06
N CYS A 65 27.67 10.51 -18.56
CA CYS A 65 26.94 10.45 -17.30
C CYS A 65 27.77 10.96 -16.13
N TYR A 66 29.07 10.60 -16.10
CA TYR A 66 29.98 11.02 -15.04
C TYR A 66 30.39 12.50 -15.14
N SER A 67 30.76 12.97 -16.34
CA SER A 67 31.19 14.36 -16.57
C SER A 67 30.09 15.39 -16.34
N MET A 68 28.84 15.04 -16.67
CA MET A 68 27.69 15.90 -16.45
C MET A 68 27.04 15.69 -15.07
N ALA A 69 27.58 14.79 -14.24
CA ALA A 69 27.05 14.43 -12.92
C ALA A 69 25.53 14.16 -12.93
N LEU A 70 25.05 13.49 -13.99
CA LEU A 70 23.61 13.30 -14.23
C LEU A 70 22.96 12.30 -13.28
N PHE A 71 23.75 11.46 -12.63
CA PHE A 71 23.30 10.38 -11.75
C PHE A 71 24.33 10.13 -10.64
N SER A 72 23.93 9.34 -9.64
CA SER A 72 24.84 8.75 -8.66
C SER A 72 25.99 8.00 -9.33
N SER A 73 27.15 7.93 -8.66
CA SER A 73 28.37 7.26 -9.16
C SER A 73 28.13 5.80 -9.56
N ILE A 74 27.25 5.10 -8.86
CA ILE A 74 26.89 3.70 -9.15
C ILE A 74 26.05 3.65 -10.43
N SER A 75 25.08 4.54 -10.55
CA SER A 75 24.10 4.59 -11.64
C SER A 75 24.73 5.05 -12.96
N CYS A 76 25.78 5.87 -12.91
CA CYS A 76 26.59 6.25 -14.06
C CYS A 76 27.20 5.04 -14.80
N VAL A 77 27.46 3.93 -14.10
CA VAL A 77 27.98 2.69 -14.69
C VAL A 77 26.84 1.73 -15.01
N LEU A 78 25.88 1.63 -14.10
CA LEU A 78 24.83 0.62 -14.13
C LEU A 78 23.77 0.88 -15.21
N LEU A 79 23.41 2.14 -15.45
CA LEU A 79 22.45 2.53 -16.50
C LEU A 79 23.00 2.25 -17.92
N PRO A 80 24.22 2.69 -18.29
CA PRO A 80 24.83 2.27 -19.56
C PRO A 80 24.99 0.76 -19.68
N PHE A 81 25.24 0.06 -18.56
CA PHE A 81 25.39 -1.39 -18.57
C PHE A 81 24.08 -2.09 -18.94
N PHE A 82 22.94 -1.66 -18.38
CA PHE A 82 21.63 -2.15 -18.80
C PHE A 82 21.31 -1.81 -20.25
N PHE A 83 21.64 -0.59 -20.69
CA PHE A 83 21.50 -0.19 -22.09
C PHE A 83 22.25 -1.15 -23.02
N PHE A 84 23.51 -1.43 -22.70
CA PHE A 84 24.34 -2.37 -23.44
C PHE A 84 23.78 -3.79 -23.42
N LEU A 85 23.35 -4.31 -22.27
CA LEU A 85 22.83 -5.67 -22.15
C LEU A 85 21.57 -5.88 -22.99
N VAL A 86 20.66 -4.91 -23.00
CA VAL A 86 19.39 -5.00 -23.74
C VAL A 86 19.61 -4.97 -25.25
N TYR A 87 20.54 -4.13 -25.75
CA TYR A 87 20.70 -3.84 -27.18
C TYR A 87 21.92 -4.46 -27.86
N ALA A 88 23.04 -4.69 -27.17
CA ALA A 88 24.25 -5.25 -27.79
C ALA A 88 24.16 -6.77 -27.99
N LYS A 89 23.29 -7.45 -27.24
CA LYS A 89 23.15 -8.91 -27.28
C LYS A 89 21.83 -9.30 -27.97
N ASP A 90 21.85 -9.29 -29.30
CA ASP A 90 20.70 -9.62 -30.17
C ASP A 90 20.07 -11.01 -29.89
N ASN A 91 20.82 -11.93 -29.27
CA ASN A 91 20.42 -13.32 -29.03
C ASN A 91 19.82 -13.61 -27.64
N VAL A 92 19.59 -12.59 -26.80
CA VAL A 92 18.96 -12.84 -25.49
C VAL A 92 17.49 -13.17 -25.68
N SER A 93 17.08 -14.36 -25.25
CA SER A 93 15.68 -14.75 -25.34
C SER A 93 14.79 -13.87 -24.44
N PRO A 94 13.53 -13.60 -24.83
CA PRO A 94 12.63 -12.75 -24.04
C PRO A 94 12.46 -13.21 -22.58
N PHE A 95 12.55 -14.52 -22.34
CA PHE A 95 12.50 -15.09 -21.00
C PHE A 95 13.67 -14.66 -20.11
N HIS A 96 14.90 -14.61 -20.64
CA HIS A 96 16.06 -14.16 -19.86
C HIS A 96 15.96 -12.67 -19.52
N LYS A 97 15.39 -11.86 -20.42
CA LYS A 97 15.11 -10.44 -20.15
C LYS A 97 14.08 -10.27 -19.03
N LEU A 98 13.02 -11.07 -19.05
CA LEU A 98 12.01 -11.12 -17.98
C LEU A 98 12.61 -11.51 -16.63
N LEU A 99 13.43 -12.56 -16.60
CA LEU A 99 14.11 -13.01 -15.39
C LEU A 99 15.04 -11.92 -14.84
N GLY A 100 15.79 -11.25 -15.72
CA GLY A 100 16.63 -10.11 -15.35
C GLY A 100 15.83 -8.96 -14.74
N ALA A 101 14.65 -8.65 -15.30
CA ALA A 101 13.75 -7.63 -14.76
C ALA A 101 13.29 -7.97 -13.33
N PHE A 102 12.88 -9.21 -13.08
CA PHE A 102 12.47 -9.66 -11.74
C PHE A 102 13.63 -9.66 -10.73
N LEU A 103 14.81 -10.13 -11.14
CA LEU A 103 16.00 -10.14 -10.28
C LEU A 103 16.42 -8.72 -9.91
N TRP A 104 16.43 -7.80 -10.88
CA TRP A 104 16.76 -6.40 -10.62
C TRP A 104 15.70 -5.71 -9.77
N PHE A 105 14.41 -5.99 -10.00
CA PHE A 105 13.33 -5.48 -9.17
C PHE A 105 13.45 -5.93 -7.70
N PHE A 106 13.80 -7.19 -7.47
CA PHE A 106 14.06 -7.70 -6.12
C PHE A 106 15.34 -7.10 -5.50
N CYS A 107 16.41 -6.97 -6.29
CA CYS A 107 17.66 -6.36 -5.83
C CYS A 107 17.47 -4.88 -5.49
N SER A 108 16.76 -4.12 -6.33
CA SER A 108 16.39 -2.72 -6.08
C SER A 108 15.56 -2.57 -4.80
N PHE A 109 14.59 -3.46 -4.56
CA PHE A 109 13.84 -3.49 -3.29
C PHE A 109 14.75 -3.69 -2.07
N LEU A 110 15.72 -4.61 -2.14
CA LEU A 110 16.67 -4.85 -1.05
C LEU A 110 17.64 -3.69 -0.84
N LEU A 111 18.17 -3.11 -1.92
CA LEU A 111 19.14 -2.02 -1.86
C LEU A 111 18.54 -0.73 -1.31
N HIS A 112 17.29 -0.41 -1.71
CA HIS A 112 16.65 0.84 -1.32
C HIS A 112 15.73 0.71 -0.10
N MET A 113 15.44 -0.51 0.38
CA MET A 113 14.56 -0.80 1.53
C MET A 113 13.21 -0.05 1.49
N GLN A 114 12.75 0.27 0.29
CA GLN A 114 11.56 1.06 0.04
C GLN A 114 10.71 0.30 -0.97
N PHE A 115 9.40 0.27 -0.72
CA PHE A 115 8.48 -0.33 -1.68
C PHE A 115 8.55 0.42 -3.01
N PRO A 116 8.63 -0.31 -4.15
CA PRO A 116 8.64 0.28 -5.47
C PRO A 116 7.35 1.05 -5.72
N SER A 117 7.43 2.11 -6.52
CA SER A 117 6.28 2.94 -6.83
C SER A 117 5.23 2.16 -7.63
N ILE A 118 3.98 2.63 -7.59
CA ILE A 118 2.88 2.04 -8.39
C ILE A 118 3.25 2.03 -9.89
N TRP A 119 4.00 3.04 -10.35
CA TRP A 119 4.47 3.14 -11.73
C TRP A 119 5.50 2.07 -12.09
N GLU A 120 6.48 1.81 -11.22
CA GLU A 120 7.47 0.73 -11.42
C GLU A 120 6.79 -0.64 -11.45
N ILE A 121 5.85 -0.89 -10.54
CA ILE A 121 5.06 -2.13 -10.52
C ILE A 121 4.23 -2.25 -11.81
N GLY A 122 3.60 -1.16 -12.25
CA GLY A 122 2.85 -1.12 -13.50
C GLY A 122 3.71 -1.43 -14.73
N LEU A 123 4.93 -0.88 -14.78
CA LEU A 123 5.89 -1.14 -15.85
C LEU A 123 6.38 -2.60 -15.85
N LEU A 124 6.63 -3.18 -14.67
CA LEU A 124 6.99 -4.60 -14.55
C LEU A 124 5.84 -5.49 -15.06
N ILE A 125 4.60 -5.21 -14.67
CA ILE A 125 3.42 -5.93 -15.16
C ILE A 125 3.33 -5.79 -16.67
N LEU A 126 3.41 -4.56 -17.21
CA LEU A 126 3.33 -4.33 -18.65
C LEU A 126 4.41 -5.10 -19.43
N HIS A 127 5.65 -5.07 -18.95
CA HIS A 127 6.76 -5.84 -19.53
C HIS A 127 6.50 -7.34 -19.52
N THR A 128 5.94 -7.87 -18.42
CA THR A 128 5.59 -9.30 -18.32
C THR A 128 4.50 -9.68 -19.32
N LEU A 129 3.43 -8.89 -19.44
CA LEU A 129 2.32 -9.15 -20.36
C LEU A 129 2.80 -9.12 -21.83
N LEU A 130 3.61 -8.14 -22.19
CA LEU A 130 4.20 -8.03 -23.54
C LEU A 130 5.15 -9.18 -23.85
N THR A 131 5.97 -9.59 -22.88
CA THR A 131 6.87 -10.73 -23.03
C THR A 131 6.11 -12.04 -23.21
N LEU A 132 5.02 -12.24 -22.46
CA LEU A 132 4.13 -13.40 -22.61
C LEU A 132 3.42 -13.41 -23.96
N TRP A 133 2.97 -12.25 -24.44
CA TRP A 133 2.37 -12.08 -25.75
C TRP A 133 3.37 -12.52 -26.84
N MET A 134 4.61 -12.02 -26.79
CA MET A 134 5.64 -12.36 -27.79
C MET A 134 6.03 -13.84 -27.79
N THR A 135 6.04 -14.49 -26.62
CA THR A 135 6.62 -15.84 -26.48
C THR A 135 5.62 -16.96 -26.80
N SER A 136 4.33 -16.68 -26.88
CA SER A 136 3.33 -17.72 -27.06
C SER A 136 2.84 -17.79 -28.51
N PHE A 137 2.96 -18.99 -29.11
CA PHE A 137 2.61 -19.26 -30.51
C PHE A 137 1.12 -19.51 -30.76
N ASN A 138 0.33 -19.81 -29.71
CA ASN A 138 -1.08 -20.19 -29.80
C ASN A 138 -1.96 -19.25 -28.96
N ARG A 139 -2.99 -18.65 -29.58
CA ARG A 139 -3.87 -17.64 -28.98
C ARG A 139 -4.60 -18.13 -27.73
N ASN A 140 -4.96 -19.41 -27.65
CA ASN A 140 -5.56 -19.98 -26.44
C ASN A 140 -4.55 -20.16 -25.31
N GLN A 141 -3.31 -20.52 -25.62
CA GLN A 141 -2.24 -20.64 -24.62
C GLN A 141 -1.76 -19.27 -24.14
N GLN A 142 -1.79 -18.25 -24.99
CA GLN A 142 -1.58 -16.83 -24.63
C GLN A 142 -2.58 -16.40 -23.56
N VAL A 143 -3.88 -16.58 -23.82
CA VAL A 143 -4.95 -16.17 -22.90
C VAL A 143 -4.86 -16.94 -21.58
N MET A 144 -4.60 -18.25 -21.61
CA MET A 144 -4.48 -19.05 -20.39
C MET A 144 -3.27 -18.66 -19.53
N ARG A 145 -2.12 -18.35 -20.14
CA ARG A 145 -0.92 -17.86 -19.41
C ARG A 145 -1.10 -16.44 -18.88
N LEU A 146 -1.77 -15.59 -19.64
CA LEU A 146 -2.12 -14.24 -19.20
C LEU A 146 -3.07 -14.29 -18.00
N LEU A 147 -4.09 -15.15 -18.08
CA LEU A 147 -5.06 -15.37 -17.01
C LEU A 147 -4.38 -15.93 -15.77
N SER A 148 -3.46 -16.90 -15.90
CA SER A 148 -2.76 -17.48 -14.74
C SER A 148 -1.85 -16.46 -14.05
N VAL A 149 -1.07 -15.67 -14.80
CA VAL A 149 -0.22 -14.62 -14.23
C VAL A 149 -1.05 -13.53 -13.58
N THR A 150 -2.15 -13.12 -14.20
CA THR A 150 -3.07 -12.13 -13.62
C THR A 150 -3.73 -12.67 -12.36
N THR A 151 -4.13 -13.95 -12.35
CA THR A 151 -4.76 -14.60 -11.19
C THR A 151 -3.77 -14.72 -10.04
N ILE A 152 -2.53 -15.15 -10.31
CA ILE A 152 -1.45 -15.18 -9.31
C ILE A 152 -1.19 -13.77 -8.77
N GLY A 153 -1.12 -12.77 -9.64
CA GLY A 153 -0.94 -11.37 -9.24
C GLY A 153 -2.07 -10.85 -8.34
N VAL A 154 -3.33 -11.17 -8.66
CA VAL A 154 -4.49 -10.81 -7.84
C VAL A 154 -4.47 -11.54 -6.49
N ILE A 155 -4.13 -12.82 -6.47
CA ILE A 155 -4.00 -13.59 -5.22
C ILE A 155 -2.88 -13.01 -4.37
N SER A 156 -1.71 -12.70 -4.95
CA SER A 156 -0.60 -12.06 -4.25
C SER A 156 -0.99 -10.68 -3.71
N PHE A 157 -1.74 -9.88 -4.47
CA PHE A 157 -2.24 -8.58 -4.01
C PHE A 157 -3.22 -8.73 -2.84
N LEU A 158 -4.10 -9.73 -2.88
CA LEU A 158 -5.03 -10.04 -1.78
C LEU A 158 -4.31 -10.54 -0.52
N ILE A 159 -3.06 -11.01 -0.63
CA ILE A 159 -2.22 -11.41 0.50
C ILE A 159 -1.48 -10.21 1.13
N ILE A 160 -1.32 -9.08 0.43
CA ILE A 160 -0.65 -7.88 0.98
C ILE A 160 -1.31 -7.37 2.28
N PRO A 161 -2.65 -7.29 2.40
CA PRO A 161 -3.31 -6.94 3.66
C PRO A 161 -3.04 -7.93 4.81
N LEU A 162 -2.60 -9.16 4.53
CA LEU A 162 -2.20 -10.13 5.57
C LEU A 162 -0.79 -9.88 6.12
N PHE A 163 0.06 -9.14 5.41
CA PHE A 163 1.45 -8.90 5.79
C PHE A 163 1.64 -8.23 7.17
N PRO A 164 0.82 -7.23 7.58
CA PRO A 164 0.89 -6.64 8.92
C PRO A 164 0.61 -7.66 10.04
N TYR A 165 -0.26 -8.65 9.79
CA TYR A 165 -0.60 -9.68 10.77
C TYR A 165 0.53 -10.71 10.92
N VAL A 166 1.16 -11.09 9.81
CA VAL A 166 2.36 -11.95 9.85
C VAL A 166 3.49 -11.25 10.60
N ARG A 167 3.71 -9.96 10.32
CA ARG A 167 4.68 -9.14 11.03
C ARG A 167 4.37 -9.05 12.52
N ALA A 168 3.10 -8.82 12.90
CA ALA A 168 2.69 -8.79 14.30
C ALA A 168 2.90 -10.14 14.99
N GLY A 169 2.61 -11.25 14.30
CA GLY A 169 2.87 -12.60 14.82
C GLY A 169 4.35 -12.88 15.05
N ILE A 170 5.21 -12.49 14.11
CA ILE A 170 6.67 -12.62 14.24
C ILE A 170 7.20 -11.71 15.36
N ALA A 171 6.75 -10.46 15.43
CA ALA A 171 7.14 -9.54 16.49
C ALA A 171 6.75 -10.05 17.87
N TYR A 172 5.55 -10.62 17.99
CA TYR A 172 5.09 -11.28 19.21
C TYR A 172 5.95 -12.48 19.56
N ALA A 173 6.28 -13.34 18.58
CA ALA A 173 7.17 -14.48 18.80
C ALA A 173 8.57 -14.04 19.27
N ILE A 174 9.16 -13.01 18.65
CA ILE A 174 10.44 -12.43 19.07
C ILE A 174 10.33 -11.85 20.48
N GLN A 175 9.23 -11.19 20.82
CA GLN A 175 9.01 -10.65 22.17
C GLN A 175 8.96 -11.76 23.22
N TRP A 176 8.33 -12.90 22.93
CA TRP A 176 8.34 -14.06 23.85
C TRP A 176 9.71 -14.69 23.97
N ILE A 177 10.48 -14.75 22.88
CA ILE A 177 11.88 -15.21 22.91
C ILE A 177 12.72 -14.25 23.75
N ALA A 178 12.58 -12.94 23.56
CA ALA A 178 13.29 -11.92 24.31
C ALA A 178 12.93 -11.93 25.80
N LEU A 179 11.65 -12.13 26.14
CA LEU A 179 11.22 -12.32 27.53
C LEU A 179 11.80 -13.61 28.11
N GLY A 180 11.80 -14.71 27.37
CA GLY A 180 12.40 -15.98 27.80
C GLY A 180 13.91 -15.84 28.06
N VAL A 181 14.63 -15.21 27.14
CA VAL A 181 16.06 -14.89 27.30
C VAL A 181 16.28 -13.95 28.48
N GLY A 182 15.44 -12.93 28.63
CA GLY A 182 15.46 -12.03 29.77
C GLY A 182 15.30 -12.76 31.10
N TYR A 183 14.34 -13.70 31.20
CA TYR A 183 14.14 -14.52 32.41
C TYR A 183 15.30 -15.47 32.70
N ILE A 184 15.98 -16.00 31.69
CA ILE A 184 17.13 -16.89 31.85
C ILE A 184 18.38 -16.09 32.27
N LEU A 185 18.56 -14.88 31.73
CA LEU A 185 19.68 -14.01 32.06
C LEU A 185 19.46 -13.22 33.37
N ASN A 186 18.22 -12.97 33.78
CA ASN A 186 17.87 -12.26 35.01
C ASN A 186 18.57 -12.82 36.26
N PRO A 187 18.59 -14.15 36.53
CA PRO A 187 19.34 -14.69 37.66
C PRO A 187 20.86 -14.48 37.55
N LEU A 188 21.43 -14.42 36.34
CA LEU A 188 22.86 -14.13 36.13
C LEU A 188 23.19 -12.66 36.42
N PHE A 189 22.32 -11.72 36.04
CA PHE A 189 22.49 -10.30 36.38
C PHE A 189 22.30 -10.06 37.88
N LEU A 190 21.28 -10.67 38.49
CA LEU A 190 21.02 -10.60 39.94
C LEU A 190 22.16 -11.23 40.76
N THR A 191 22.74 -12.35 40.30
CA THR A 191 23.95 -12.90 40.96
C THR A 191 25.20 -12.07 40.71
N SER A 192 25.32 -11.35 39.59
CA SER A 192 26.47 -10.45 39.37
C SER A 192 26.40 -9.19 40.25
N GLU A 193 25.21 -8.61 40.44
CA GLU A 193 24.99 -7.51 41.38
C GLU A 193 25.19 -7.99 42.81
N GLN A 194 24.62 -9.14 43.18
CA GLN A 194 24.77 -9.69 44.53
C GLN A 194 26.22 -10.07 44.84
N ASN A 195 26.96 -10.65 43.89
CA ASN A 195 28.38 -10.93 44.05
C ASN A 195 29.22 -9.64 44.16
N GLN A 196 28.85 -8.52 43.53
CA GLN A 196 29.57 -7.25 43.75
C GLN A 196 29.33 -6.70 45.16
N THR A 197 28.10 -6.78 45.69
CA THR A 197 27.81 -6.40 47.08
C THR A 197 28.42 -7.37 48.10
N ASP A 198 28.36 -8.67 47.85
CA ASP A 198 28.87 -9.70 48.76
C ASP A 198 30.40 -9.76 48.74
N HIS A 199 31.07 -9.47 47.62
CA HIS A 199 32.53 -9.39 47.57
C HIS A 199 33.07 -8.13 48.28
N SER A 200 32.26 -7.07 48.41
CA SER A 200 32.57 -5.88 49.22
C SER A 200 32.32 -6.09 50.73
N LEU A 201 31.38 -6.98 51.08
CA LEU A 201 31.06 -7.36 52.45
C LEU A 201 32.00 -8.47 52.98
N ASN A 202 32.38 -9.44 52.14
CA ASN A 202 33.22 -10.57 52.50
C ASN A 202 34.72 -10.27 52.53
N THR A 203 35.18 -9.11 52.04
CA THR A 203 36.57 -8.67 52.28
C THR A 203 36.84 -8.29 53.75
N ASN A 204 35.81 -8.18 54.59
CA ASN A 204 35.96 -7.80 56.00
C ASN A 204 35.78 -8.95 57.01
N LEU A 205 35.59 -10.19 56.57
CA LEU A 205 35.39 -11.33 57.48
C LEU A 205 36.34 -12.49 57.17
N THR A 206 37.51 -12.40 57.82
CA THR A 206 38.29 -13.51 58.40
C THR A 206 38.71 -14.70 57.53
N GLN A 207 40.02 -14.78 57.38
CA GLN A 207 40.84 -15.98 57.23
C GLN A 207 40.34 -17.15 58.11
N GLY A 208 40.05 -18.28 57.48
CA GLY A 208 39.77 -19.55 58.14
C GLY A 208 39.94 -20.70 57.14
N LYS A 209 40.97 -21.52 57.35
CA LYS A 209 41.48 -22.57 56.47
C LYS A 209 40.59 -23.82 56.48
N LEU A 210 40.16 -24.35 55.33
CA LEU A 210 39.69 -25.75 55.19
C LEU A 210 39.89 -26.28 53.75
N GLU A 211 40.25 -27.57 53.67
CA GLU A 211 40.74 -28.35 52.52
C GLU A 211 39.74 -28.55 51.36
N PRO A 212 40.20 -28.91 50.13
CA PRO A 212 39.33 -29.17 48.99
C PRO A 212 38.89 -30.64 48.93
N PRO A 213 37.59 -30.93 48.77
CA PRO A 213 37.20 -32.05 47.90
C PRO A 213 35.81 -31.85 47.23
N PRO A 214 35.35 -32.80 46.41
CA PRO A 214 35.91 -33.31 45.17
C PRO A 214 35.01 -32.89 43.98
N GLY A 215 35.57 -32.78 42.77
CA GLY A 215 34.74 -32.60 41.58
C GLY A 215 33.94 -33.86 41.24
N PRO A 216 32.66 -33.74 40.83
CA PRO A 216 32.01 -34.72 39.99
C PRO A 216 31.90 -34.18 38.57
N THR A 217 32.84 -34.63 37.73
CA THR A 217 32.75 -34.62 36.28
C THR A 217 31.62 -35.54 35.82
N LYS A 218 30.50 -34.95 35.40
CA LYS A 218 29.73 -35.50 34.28
C LYS A 218 29.60 -34.39 33.26
N GLU A 219 30.46 -34.44 32.25
CA GLU A 219 30.24 -33.69 31.01
C GLU A 219 28.84 -34.02 30.51
N TYR A 220 28.00 -32.99 30.52
CA TYR A 220 26.61 -33.05 30.11
C TYR A 220 26.56 -33.02 28.60
N ASP A 221 25.97 -34.05 28.00
CA ASP A 221 25.95 -34.19 26.54
C ASP A 221 24.94 -33.20 25.91
N PRO A 222 25.38 -32.16 25.17
CA PRO A 222 24.53 -31.06 24.70
C PRO A 222 23.40 -31.53 23.77
N PHE A 223 23.60 -32.68 23.11
CA PHE A 223 22.65 -33.30 22.20
C PHE A 223 21.39 -33.80 22.92
N ILE A 224 21.52 -34.29 24.16
CA ILE A 224 20.39 -34.79 24.95
C ILE A 224 19.49 -33.62 25.37
N ILE A 225 20.07 -32.48 25.73
CA ILE A 225 19.32 -31.26 26.06
C ILE A 225 18.63 -30.69 24.82
N GLN A 226 19.28 -30.69 23.66
CA GLN A 226 18.66 -30.24 22.41
C GLN A 226 17.49 -31.14 21.97
N CYS A 227 17.63 -32.46 22.12
CA CYS A 227 16.52 -33.38 21.87
C CYS A 227 15.36 -33.16 22.85
N LEU A 228 15.65 -33.00 24.15
CA LEU A 228 14.61 -32.78 25.17
C LEU A 228 13.89 -31.43 24.99
N THR A 229 14.62 -30.37 24.66
CA THR A 229 14.05 -29.04 24.39
C THR A 229 13.24 -29.04 23.10
N SER A 230 13.69 -29.73 22.04
CA SER A 230 12.91 -29.88 20.81
C SER A 230 11.60 -30.63 21.04
N LEU A 231 11.60 -31.67 21.88
CA LEU A 231 10.39 -32.43 22.26
C LEU A 231 9.38 -31.54 23.01
N ILE A 232 9.87 -30.72 23.95
CA ILE A 232 9.03 -29.78 24.72
C ILE A 232 8.43 -28.72 23.80
N ILE A 233 9.19 -28.18 22.85
CA ILE A 233 8.71 -27.20 21.88
C ILE A 233 7.60 -27.78 20.99
N VAL A 234 7.75 -29.04 20.54
CA VAL A 234 6.72 -29.72 19.75
C VAL A 234 5.44 -29.92 20.55
N ILE A 235 5.54 -30.33 21.82
CA ILE A 235 4.38 -30.51 22.71
C ILE A 235 3.66 -29.16 22.96
N VAL A 236 4.40 -28.07 23.17
CA VAL A 236 3.84 -26.72 23.34
C VAL A 236 3.19 -26.22 22.05
N ALA A 237 3.81 -26.45 20.89
CA ALA A 237 3.24 -26.09 19.59
C ALA A 237 1.91 -26.81 19.33
N ILE A 238 1.85 -28.12 19.59
CA ILE A 238 0.61 -28.91 19.48
C ILE A 238 -0.45 -28.38 20.44
N TYR A 239 -0.08 -28.04 21.68
CA TYR A 239 -1.00 -27.45 22.66
C TYR A 239 -1.56 -26.09 22.22
N VAL A 240 -0.71 -25.19 21.70
CA VAL A 240 -1.12 -23.86 21.22
C VAL A 240 -2.04 -23.95 20.01
N ILE A 241 -1.71 -24.80 19.02
CA ILE A 241 -2.55 -25.04 17.84
C ILE A 241 -3.93 -25.55 18.27
N ARG A 242 -3.95 -26.52 19.19
CA ARG A 242 -5.20 -27.10 19.70
C ARG A 242 -6.03 -26.07 20.50
N LYS A 243 -5.38 -25.17 21.24
CA LYS A 243 -6.02 -24.07 21.99
C LYS A 243 -6.60 -22.98 21.08
N LEU A 244 -5.90 -22.64 20.00
CA LEU A 244 -6.39 -21.68 18.99
C LEU A 244 -7.55 -22.26 18.17
N TYR A 245 -7.50 -23.55 17.82
CA TYR A 245 -8.59 -24.21 17.10
C TYR A 245 -9.87 -24.28 17.93
N LYS A 246 -9.76 -24.52 19.26
CA LYS A 246 -10.91 -24.57 20.18
C LYS A 246 -11.56 -23.20 20.44
N ARG A 247 -10.81 -22.09 20.35
CA ARG A 247 -11.30 -20.72 20.62
C ARG A 247 -11.82 -19.96 19.39
N ARG A 248 -11.87 -20.59 18.21
CA ARG A 248 -12.31 -19.95 16.95
C ARG A 248 -13.74 -19.41 16.96
N HIS A 249 -14.59 -19.86 17.89
CA HIS A 249 -16.00 -19.45 17.98
C HIS A 249 -16.28 -18.30 18.96
N GLU A 250 -15.27 -17.81 19.70
CA GLU A 250 -15.45 -16.78 20.74
C GLU A 250 -14.91 -15.39 20.36
N PHE A 251 -14.14 -15.26 19.27
CA PHE A 251 -13.63 -13.96 18.81
C PHE A 251 -14.70 -13.19 18.02
N LYS A 252 -15.66 -12.59 18.72
CA LYS A 252 -16.47 -11.49 18.17
C LYS A 252 -15.64 -10.22 18.17
N LEU A 253 -15.29 -9.75 16.96
CA LEU A 253 -14.49 -8.57 16.68
C LEU A 253 -15.10 -7.31 17.35
N GLY A 254 -14.53 -6.88 18.48
CA GLY A 254 -14.76 -5.55 19.03
C GLY A 254 -14.10 -4.50 18.14
N ARG A 255 -14.83 -3.44 17.79
CA ARG A 255 -14.32 -2.31 17.00
C ARG A 255 -13.10 -1.70 17.69
N MET A 256 -11.91 -1.92 17.15
CA MET A 256 -10.74 -1.11 17.50
C MET A 256 -10.74 0.14 16.62
N SER A 257 -11.07 1.27 17.24
CA SER A 257 -10.95 2.61 16.69
C SER A 257 -9.51 3.10 16.88
N ALA A 258 -8.73 3.13 15.80
CA ALA A 258 -7.45 3.84 15.75
C ALA A 258 -7.47 4.76 14.53
N TYR A 259 -7.79 6.03 14.74
CA TYR A 259 -7.54 7.11 13.78
C TYR A 259 -7.44 8.44 14.53
N GLU A 260 -6.21 8.96 14.66
CA GLU A 260 -5.96 10.35 15.06
C GLU A 260 -6.23 11.25 13.85
N PRO A 261 -6.93 12.39 14.00
CA PRO A 261 -7.19 13.29 12.89
C PRO A 261 -5.99 14.22 12.67
N ILE A 262 -5.40 14.11 11.49
CA ILE A 262 -4.53 15.13 10.90
C ILE A 262 -5.35 16.42 10.73
N ILE A 263 -4.78 17.54 11.17
CA ILE A 263 -5.33 18.90 11.06
C ILE A 263 -5.47 19.24 9.56
N VAL A 264 -6.72 19.47 9.13
CA VAL A 264 -7.10 19.73 7.74
C VAL A 264 -6.89 21.21 7.41
N GLY A 265 -5.87 21.51 6.60
CA GLY A 265 -5.86 22.69 5.73
C GLY A 265 -6.85 22.49 4.56
N PRO A 266 -7.29 23.55 3.87
CA PRO A 266 -8.38 23.47 2.89
C PRO A 266 -8.01 22.56 1.71
N GLU A 267 -8.58 21.35 1.70
CA GLU A 267 -8.37 20.34 0.66
C GLU A 267 -8.98 20.75 -0.67
N GLN A 268 -8.15 20.74 -1.72
CA GLN A 268 -8.57 20.54 -3.10
C GLN A 268 -9.46 19.29 -3.21
N GLU A 269 -10.67 19.49 -3.72
CA GLU A 269 -11.69 18.46 -3.83
C GLU A 269 -11.25 17.30 -4.73
N SER A 270 -10.96 16.16 -4.11
CA SER A 270 -10.80 14.90 -4.83
C SER A 270 -12.15 14.44 -5.42
N ILE A 271 -12.13 14.14 -6.72
CA ILE A 271 -13.25 13.67 -7.55
C ILE A 271 -13.98 12.44 -6.95
N GLN A 272 -13.33 11.72 -6.02
CA GLN A 272 -13.84 10.52 -5.40
C GLN A 272 -15.02 10.75 -4.44
N LYS A 273 -15.20 11.96 -3.88
CA LYS A 273 -16.38 12.29 -3.06
C LYS A 273 -17.64 12.59 -3.89
N ARG A 274 -17.53 12.74 -5.22
CA ARG A 274 -18.63 13.17 -6.10
C ARG A 274 -19.76 12.13 -6.26
N ASN A 275 -19.48 10.84 -6.07
CA ASN A 275 -20.42 9.74 -6.38
C ASN A 275 -20.87 8.91 -5.16
N ARG A 276 -20.71 9.41 -3.93
CA ARG A 276 -21.17 8.67 -2.75
C ARG A 276 -22.70 8.73 -2.67
N LYS A 277 -23.39 7.62 -2.95
CA LYS A 277 -24.85 7.51 -2.75
C LYS A 277 -25.17 7.75 -1.27
N LEU A 278 -25.86 8.85 -0.97
CA LEU A 278 -26.34 9.17 0.36
C LEU A 278 -27.37 8.11 0.79
N ARG A 279 -27.16 7.49 1.96
CA ARG A 279 -28.16 6.60 2.57
C ARG A 279 -29.30 7.46 3.13
N PRO A 280 -30.57 7.03 2.98
CA PRO A 280 -31.68 7.76 3.57
C PRO A 280 -31.55 7.77 5.11
N PRO A 281 -31.74 8.92 5.77
CA PRO A 281 -31.70 9.03 7.23
C PRO A 281 -32.88 8.25 7.86
N ASN A 282 -32.81 7.93 9.16
CA ASN A 282 -33.83 7.08 9.81
C ASN A 282 -35.10 7.86 10.23
N ASN A 283 -34.95 9.11 10.68
CA ASN A 283 -36.02 9.97 11.16
C ASN A 283 -36.99 10.38 10.04
N ALA A 284 -38.31 10.40 10.33
CA ALA A 284 -39.36 10.66 9.36
C ALA A 284 -39.24 12.03 8.65
N ILE A 285 -38.94 13.09 9.39
CA ILE A 285 -38.79 14.46 8.85
C ILE A 285 -37.53 14.55 7.99
N ARG A 286 -36.40 13.99 8.45
CA ARG A 286 -35.15 13.95 7.66
C ARG A 286 -35.32 13.16 6.36
N LYS A 287 -36.13 12.08 6.37
CA LYS A 287 -36.47 11.33 5.15
C LYS A 287 -37.26 12.18 4.16
N GLU A 288 -38.21 12.97 4.64
CA GLU A 288 -39.00 13.84 3.76
C GLU A 288 -38.17 15.00 3.17
N ILE A 289 -37.24 15.58 3.94
CA ILE A 289 -36.27 16.57 3.41
C ILE A 289 -35.34 15.93 2.36
N PHE A 290 -34.87 14.72 2.59
CA PHE A 290 -34.05 13.99 1.61
C PHE A 290 -34.85 13.70 0.32
N LYS A 291 -36.14 13.37 0.44
CA LYS A 291 -37.03 13.22 -0.72
C LYS A 291 -37.25 14.55 -1.45
N LEU A 292 -37.39 15.65 -0.70
CA LEU A 292 -37.52 17.02 -1.23
C LEU A 292 -36.29 17.39 -2.06
N GLU A 293 -35.10 17.24 -1.50
CA GLU A 293 -33.82 17.50 -2.16
C GLU A 293 -33.66 16.68 -3.45
N LYS A 294 -34.07 15.40 -3.44
CA LYS A 294 -33.97 14.51 -4.60
C LYS A 294 -34.98 14.83 -5.71
N LYS A 295 -36.18 15.28 -5.36
CA LYS A 295 -37.25 15.58 -6.32
C LYS A 295 -37.09 16.96 -6.96
N LEU A 296 -36.44 17.89 -6.29
CA LEU A 296 -36.13 19.21 -6.81
C LEU A 296 -34.89 19.13 -7.69
N LYS A 297 -34.95 19.76 -8.87
CA LYS A 297 -33.81 19.92 -9.77
C LYS A 297 -33.30 21.36 -9.65
N PRO A 298 -32.03 21.65 -9.97
CA PRO A 298 -31.55 23.02 -10.07
C PRO A 298 -32.49 23.88 -10.94
N PRO A 299 -32.84 25.11 -10.53
CA PRO A 299 -32.28 25.90 -9.41
C PRO A 299 -32.94 25.69 -8.03
N PHE A 300 -34.05 24.95 -7.95
CA PHE A 300 -34.85 24.81 -6.72
C PHE A 300 -34.29 23.80 -5.70
N ASN A 301 -33.29 23.00 -6.08
CA ASN A 301 -32.66 22.06 -5.17
C ASN A 301 -31.66 22.76 -4.24
N ARG A 302 -31.32 22.10 -3.13
CA ARG A 302 -30.29 22.58 -2.21
C ARG A 302 -28.90 22.49 -2.86
N ARG A 303 -28.09 23.55 -2.72
CA ARG A 303 -26.69 23.58 -3.17
C ARG A 303 -25.79 22.84 -2.18
N ARG A 304 -24.66 22.31 -2.65
CA ARG A 304 -23.73 21.57 -1.80
C ARG A 304 -23.05 22.53 -0.81
N GLY A 305 -23.16 22.27 0.49
CA GLY A 305 -22.65 23.14 1.55
C GLY A 305 -23.68 24.16 2.07
N GLU A 306 -24.85 24.26 1.44
CA GLU A 306 -25.95 25.13 1.88
C GLU A 306 -26.71 24.48 3.05
N THR A 307 -27.02 25.26 4.09
CA THR A 307 -27.88 24.79 5.18
C THR A 307 -29.35 24.76 4.75
N VAL A 308 -30.24 24.11 5.51
CA VAL A 308 -31.67 24.10 5.17
C VAL A 308 -32.27 25.49 5.27
N GLU A 309 -31.80 26.29 6.22
CA GLU A 309 -32.19 27.68 6.44
C GLU A 309 -31.79 28.57 5.26
N GLN A 310 -30.53 28.48 4.83
CA GLN A 310 -30.04 29.22 3.66
C GLN A 310 -30.78 28.82 2.38
N TRP A 311 -31.08 27.53 2.23
CA TRP A 311 -31.84 27.03 1.09
C TRP A 311 -33.27 27.59 1.05
N MET A 312 -33.98 27.58 2.18
CA MET A 312 -35.34 28.14 2.25
C MET A 312 -35.34 29.65 2.04
N GLU A 313 -34.36 30.37 2.58
CA GLU A 313 -34.23 31.81 2.38
C GLU A 313 -33.97 32.17 0.92
N ARG A 314 -33.14 31.39 0.22
CA ARG A 314 -32.91 31.55 -1.21
C ARG A 314 -34.18 31.32 -2.03
N LEU A 315 -34.95 30.27 -1.73
CA LEU A 315 -36.22 30.03 -2.42
C LEU A 315 -37.22 31.17 -2.22
N ARG A 316 -37.18 31.84 -1.05
CA ARG A 316 -38.02 33.00 -0.75
C ARG A 316 -37.57 34.27 -1.48
N THR A 317 -36.27 34.53 -1.54
CA THR A 317 -35.69 35.80 -1.99
C THR A 317 -35.32 35.83 -3.47
N GLU A 318 -34.76 34.74 -4.02
CA GLU A 318 -34.29 34.68 -5.41
C GLU A 318 -35.36 34.14 -6.37
N GLU A 319 -36.22 33.23 -5.90
CA GLU A 319 -37.18 32.49 -6.75
C GLU A 319 -38.65 32.92 -6.53
N ASP A 320 -38.88 33.94 -5.69
CA ASP A 320 -40.17 34.54 -5.34
C ASP A 320 -41.25 33.49 -4.96
N ILE A 321 -40.86 32.48 -4.18
CA ILE A 321 -41.77 31.40 -3.77
C ILE A 321 -42.36 31.73 -2.40
N TYR A 322 -43.67 31.98 -2.37
CA TYR A 322 -44.42 32.22 -1.14
C TYR A 322 -44.72 30.91 -0.39
N ILE A 323 -43.77 30.47 0.44
CA ILE A 323 -43.88 29.29 1.31
C ILE A 323 -43.58 29.71 2.75
N GLN A 324 -44.20 29.04 3.72
CA GLN A 324 -43.87 29.22 5.13
C GLN A 324 -42.54 28.53 5.47
N SER A 325 -41.43 29.13 5.02
CA SER A 325 -40.06 28.65 5.23
C SER A 325 -39.75 28.34 6.70
N ASN A 326 -40.32 29.11 7.61
CA ASN A 326 -40.17 28.93 9.06
C ASN A 326 -40.63 27.53 9.54
N ILE A 327 -41.71 26.99 8.97
CA ILE A 327 -42.23 25.65 9.35
C ILE A 327 -41.25 24.54 8.90
N ILE A 328 -40.65 24.70 7.72
CA ILE A 328 -39.67 23.74 7.19
C ILE A 328 -38.38 23.79 8.02
N ILE A 329 -37.93 24.99 8.38
CA ILE A 329 -36.75 25.22 9.22
C ILE A 329 -36.98 24.62 10.61
N GLU A 330 -38.11 24.91 11.24
CA GLU A 330 -38.47 24.44 12.58
C GLU A 330 -38.63 22.91 12.63
N ALA A 331 -39.29 22.32 11.64
CA ALA A 331 -39.40 20.86 11.54
C ALA A 331 -38.01 20.21 11.39
N TYR A 332 -37.11 20.80 10.61
CA TYR A 332 -35.75 20.29 10.45
C TYR A 332 -34.91 20.42 11.72
N SER A 333 -34.94 21.57 12.39
CA SER A 333 -34.20 21.79 13.64
C SER A 333 -34.70 20.85 14.74
N THR A 334 -36.01 20.67 14.87
CA THR A 334 -36.62 19.74 15.83
C THR A 334 -36.24 18.29 15.51
N ALA A 335 -36.20 17.89 14.24
CA ALA A 335 -35.71 16.57 13.84
C ALA A 335 -34.18 16.40 13.99
N ARG A 336 -33.42 17.50 14.05
CA ARG A 336 -31.96 17.50 14.19
C ARG A 336 -31.53 17.39 15.65
N TYR A 337 -32.21 18.13 16.52
CA TYR A 337 -31.83 18.32 17.92
C TYR A 337 -32.85 17.76 18.93
N GLY A 338 -34.05 17.37 18.51
CA GLY A 338 -35.08 16.78 19.36
C GLY A 338 -35.08 15.26 19.34
N GLU A 339 -35.39 14.64 20.48
CA GLU A 339 -35.53 13.18 20.64
C GLU A 339 -36.91 12.65 20.24
N LYS A 340 -37.95 13.51 20.14
CA LYS A 340 -39.33 13.10 19.87
C LYS A 340 -39.76 13.48 18.46
N GLU A 341 -40.37 12.53 17.75
CA GLU A 341 -41.04 12.77 16.47
C GLU A 341 -42.41 13.41 16.75
N ASP A 342 -42.53 14.72 16.50
CA ASP A 342 -43.80 15.43 16.58
C ASP A 342 -44.62 15.20 15.29
N SER A 343 -45.71 14.46 15.42
CA SER A 343 -46.59 14.10 14.32
C SER A 343 -47.31 15.30 13.71
N THR A 344 -47.53 16.35 14.50
CA THR A 344 -48.21 17.59 14.07
C THR A 344 -47.31 18.41 13.15
N LEU A 345 -46.05 18.63 13.55
CA LEU A 345 -45.02 19.29 12.76
C LEU A 345 -44.70 18.52 11.48
N LEU A 346 -44.70 17.18 11.52
CA LEU A 346 -44.52 16.35 10.32
C LEU A 346 -45.65 16.55 9.29
N GLN A 347 -46.89 16.71 9.74
CA GLN A 347 -48.03 16.93 8.85
C GLN A 347 -47.98 18.32 8.22
N GLN A 348 -47.66 19.36 9.01
CA GLN A 348 -47.44 20.72 8.50
C GLN A 348 -46.29 20.76 7.49
N PHE A 349 -45.17 20.09 7.79
CA PHE A 349 -44.05 19.96 6.85
C PHE A 349 -44.46 19.31 5.53
N LYS A 350 -45.26 18.24 5.57
CA LYS A 350 -45.73 17.54 4.36
C LYS A 350 -46.62 18.44 3.50
N THR A 351 -47.47 19.25 4.11
CA THR A 351 -48.33 20.21 3.40
C THR A 351 -47.47 21.23 2.65
N GLU A 352 -46.53 21.88 3.33
CA GLU A 352 -45.65 22.88 2.72
C GLU A 352 -44.72 22.27 1.65
N ALA A 353 -44.18 21.08 1.90
CA ALA A 353 -43.42 20.33 0.89
C ALA A 353 -44.26 20.03 -0.37
N HIS A 354 -45.56 19.72 -0.19
CA HIS A 354 -46.48 19.49 -1.29
C HIS A 354 -46.79 20.77 -2.07
N THR A 355 -46.98 21.89 -1.38
CA THR A 355 -47.11 23.23 -1.99
C THR A 355 -45.91 23.54 -2.88
N LEU A 356 -44.69 23.28 -2.39
CA LEU A 356 -43.45 23.50 -3.14
C LEU A 356 -43.35 22.58 -4.38
N TYR A 357 -43.82 21.33 -4.29
CA TYR A 357 -43.91 20.46 -5.47
C TYR A 357 -44.93 20.96 -6.50
N ASN A 358 -46.08 21.44 -6.05
CA ASN A 358 -47.13 21.95 -6.93
C ASN A 358 -46.68 23.23 -7.64
N TYR A 359 -45.98 24.12 -6.93
CA TYR A 359 -45.39 25.33 -7.51
C TYR A 359 -44.42 24.98 -8.65
N LYS A 360 -43.48 24.03 -8.42
CA LYS A 360 -42.58 23.53 -9.47
C LYS A 360 -43.34 22.99 -10.68
N LYS A 361 -44.41 22.21 -10.46
CA LYS A 361 -45.21 21.63 -11.55
C LYS A 361 -45.87 22.72 -12.40
N VAL A 362 -46.32 23.81 -11.79
CA VAL A 362 -46.91 24.97 -12.49
C VAL A 362 -45.84 25.74 -13.28
N VAL A 363 -44.68 26.02 -12.67
CA VAL A 363 -43.56 26.73 -13.33
C VAL A 363 -43.03 25.94 -14.53
N ASN A 364 -42.86 24.61 -14.39
CA ASN A 364 -42.41 23.75 -15.49
C ASN A 364 -43.45 23.57 -16.62
N LYS A 365 -44.72 23.97 -16.42
CA LYS A 365 -45.76 23.92 -17.45
C LYS A 365 -45.89 25.24 -18.21
N LYS A 366 -45.35 26.34 -17.65
CA LYS A 366 -45.34 27.68 -18.26
C LYS A 366 -44.06 27.97 -19.06
N LYS A 367 -42.99 27.21 -18.84
CA LYS A 367 -41.82 27.10 -19.72
C LYS A 367 -42.05 25.96 -20.71
#